data_AF-A0A920EIF8-F1
#
_entry.id   AF-A0A920EIF8-F1
#
_cell.length_a   1.000
_cell.length_b   1.000
_cell.length_c   1.000
_cell.angle_alpha   90.00
_cell.angle_beta   90.00
_cell.angle_gamma   90.00
#
_symmetry.space_group_name_H-M   'P 1'
#
loop_
_entity.id
_entity.type
_entity.pdbx_description
1 polymer ?
#
loop_
_entity_poly.entity_id
_entity_poly.type
_entity_poly.pdbx_seq_one_letter_code
_entity_poly.pdbx_strand_id
1 'polypeptide(L)'
;MGGEAFIVCDEPLFTAINDKFNTIKIEHGKDSSEALLRKYNPSLLISIERPGKNQDSRYYNMRGIDITEKCADFDVFFENASCPKISIGDGGNEIGMGNVELNLSSLKIKPSTTECDELLVADVSNWGAHGLIAMLSTLQNKDYLAAWENDKTLHMLSELGAVDGVSGKRTQTEDGFTSKETKIVINNLRKLSGFR
;
A
#
# COMPACT_ATOMS: atom_id res chain seq x y z
N MET A 1 1.43 -14.85 -12.86
CA MET A 1 2.77 -15.40 -12.57
C MET A 1 2.72 -16.67 -11.71
N GLY A 2 1.56 -17.33 -11.55
CA GLY A 2 1.44 -18.62 -10.85
C GLY A 2 1.40 -18.58 -9.32
N GLY A 3 1.67 -17.43 -8.69
CA GLY A 3 1.52 -17.24 -7.24
C GLY A 3 0.08 -16.96 -6.82
N GLU A 4 -0.20 -17.21 -5.54
CA GLU A 4 -1.44 -16.85 -4.86
C GLU A 4 -1.21 -15.57 -4.04
N ALA A 5 -2.13 -14.60 -4.13
CA ALA A 5 -2.05 -13.34 -3.42
C ALA A 5 -3.22 -13.19 -2.46
N PHE A 6 -2.95 -12.63 -1.28
CA PHE A 6 -3.95 -12.32 -0.26
C PHE A 6 -3.82 -10.85 0.15
N ILE A 7 -4.95 -10.17 0.32
CA ILE A 7 -5.01 -8.80 0.85
C ILE A 7 -5.31 -8.89 2.35
N VAL A 8 -4.33 -8.51 3.17
CA VAL A 8 -4.51 -8.43 4.62
C VAL A 8 -5.05 -7.05 4.97
N CYS A 9 -6.23 -6.97 5.58
CA CYS A 9 -6.85 -5.68 5.93
C CYS A 9 -7.83 -5.79 7.10
N ASP A 10 -8.09 -4.66 7.73
CA ASP A 10 -9.09 -4.45 8.77
C ASP A 10 -10.39 -3.84 8.20
N GLU A 11 -11.38 -3.66 9.07
CA GLU A 11 -12.62 -2.97 8.71
C GLU A 11 -12.37 -1.47 8.49
N PRO A 12 -13.10 -0.83 7.57
CA PRO A 12 -14.20 -1.38 6.76
C PRO A 12 -13.75 -2.04 5.45
N LEU A 13 -12.46 -2.00 5.11
CA LEU A 13 -11.95 -2.48 3.83
C LEU A 13 -12.20 -3.99 3.64
N PHE A 14 -11.98 -4.78 4.70
CA PHE A 14 -12.23 -6.22 4.67
C PHE A 14 -13.67 -6.54 4.22
N THR A 15 -14.68 -5.97 4.88
CA THR A 15 -16.08 -6.21 4.48
C THR A 15 -16.37 -5.73 3.06
N ALA A 16 -15.73 -4.64 2.63
CA ALA A 16 -16.00 -4.04 1.33
C ALA A 16 -15.52 -4.87 0.13
N ILE A 17 -14.51 -5.74 0.33
CA ILE A 17 -13.83 -6.41 -0.80
C ILE A 17 -13.71 -7.95 -0.65
N ASN A 18 -14.06 -8.54 0.50
CA ASN A 18 -13.87 -9.98 0.77
C ASN A 18 -14.66 -10.92 -0.15
N ASP A 19 -15.71 -10.43 -0.79
CA ASP A 19 -16.53 -11.19 -1.76
C ASP A 19 -15.89 -11.26 -3.14
N LYS A 20 -14.92 -10.37 -3.42
CA LYS A 20 -14.27 -10.22 -4.72
C LYS A 20 -12.81 -10.65 -4.74
N PHE A 21 -12.13 -10.63 -3.58
CA PHE A 21 -10.71 -10.90 -3.48
C PHE A 21 -10.39 -11.89 -2.37
N ASN A 22 -9.25 -12.56 -2.50
CA ASN A 22 -8.68 -13.35 -1.41
C ASN A 22 -8.23 -12.39 -0.29
N THR A 23 -9.03 -12.27 0.76
CA THR A 23 -8.75 -11.38 1.90
C THR A 23 -8.47 -12.15 3.18
N ILE A 24 -7.61 -11.60 4.02
CA ILE A 24 -7.38 -12.04 5.40
C ILE A 24 -7.73 -10.88 6.32
N LYS A 25 -8.68 -11.11 7.23
CA LYS A 25 -9.06 -10.10 8.23
C LYS A 25 -8.01 -10.02 9.34
N ILE A 26 -7.60 -8.80 9.66
CA ILE A 26 -6.92 -8.48 10.92
C ILE A 26 -7.81 -7.57 11.76
N GLU A 27 -7.63 -7.58 13.08
CA GLU A 27 -8.46 -6.83 14.02
C GLU A 27 -7.59 -5.93 14.89
N HIS A 28 -8.08 -4.72 15.15
CA HIS A 28 -7.42 -3.80 16.06
C HIS A 28 -7.28 -4.42 17.47
N GLY A 29 -6.12 -4.24 18.09
CA GLY A 29 -5.81 -4.77 19.42
C GLY A 29 -5.59 -6.29 19.48
N LYS A 30 -5.53 -6.99 18.34
CA LYS A 30 -5.24 -8.42 18.27
C LYS A 30 -4.07 -8.71 17.34
N ASP A 31 -3.00 -9.22 17.90
CA ASP A 31 -1.93 -9.80 17.11
C ASP A 31 -2.31 -11.24 16.68
N SER A 32 -2.43 -11.44 15.37
CA SER A 32 -2.66 -12.74 14.74
C SER A 32 -1.55 -13.10 13.75
N SER A 33 -0.46 -12.35 13.74
CA SER A 33 0.61 -12.43 12.76
C SER A 33 1.26 -13.80 12.73
N GLU A 34 1.73 -14.35 13.86
CA GLU A 34 2.38 -15.67 13.89
C GLU A 34 1.49 -16.79 13.34
N ALA A 35 0.22 -16.81 13.74
CA ALA A 35 -0.73 -17.83 13.32
C ALA A 35 -1.03 -17.73 11.81
N LEU A 36 -1.22 -16.52 11.30
CA LEU A 36 -1.48 -16.26 9.88
C LEU A 36 -0.24 -16.51 9.03
N LEU A 37 0.94 -16.06 9.45
CA LEU A 37 2.22 -16.32 8.77
C LEU A 37 2.50 -17.82 8.70
N ARG A 38 2.24 -18.60 9.77
CA ARG A 38 2.39 -20.06 9.74
C ARG A 38 1.38 -20.73 8.81
N LYS A 39 0.13 -20.26 8.80
CA LYS A 39 -0.95 -20.84 8.00
C LYS A 39 -0.74 -20.60 6.51
N TYR A 40 -0.42 -19.38 6.12
CA TYR A 40 -0.31 -18.97 4.72
C TYR A 40 1.13 -19.09 4.17
N ASN A 41 2.14 -19.13 5.04
CA ASN A 41 3.55 -19.29 4.71
C ASN A 41 3.98 -18.43 3.50
N PRO A 42 3.80 -17.10 3.57
CA PRO A 42 4.02 -16.22 2.42
C PRO A 42 5.49 -16.22 2.01
N SER A 43 5.74 -16.17 0.71
CA SER A 43 7.10 -15.99 0.16
C SER A 43 7.52 -14.54 0.04
N LEU A 44 6.60 -13.59 0.25
CA LEU A 44 6.81 -12.14 0.14
C LEU A 44 5.68 -11.42 0.89
N LEU A 45 6.01 -10.36 1.61
CA LEU A 45 5.05 -9.36 2.09
C LEU A 45 5.23 -8.05 1.30
N ILE A 46 4.10 -7.41 0.98
CA ILE A 46 4.09 -6.09 0.34
C ILE A 46 3.16 -5.17 1.14
N SER A 47 3.67 -4.01 1.53
CA SER A 47 2.89 -2.90 2.06
C SER A 47 2.74 -1.81 0.99
N ILE A 48 1.53 -1.28 0.83
CA ILE A 48 1.25 -0.14 -0.05
C ILE A 48 0.40 0.82 0.76
N GLU A 49 0.92 2.02 1.03
CA GLU A 49 0.19 3.09 1.73
C GLU A 49 -0.35 2.65 3.12
N ARG A 50 0.31 1.69 3.77
CA ARG A 50 -0.10 1.21 5.09
C ARG A 50 0.58 2.05 6.17
N PRO A 51 -0.18 2.72 7.07
CA PRO A 51 0.42 3.41 8.22
C PRO A 51 1.31 2.47 9.03
N GLY A 52 2.50 2.94 9.39
CA GLY A 52 3.43 2.23 10.26
C GLY A 52 3.50 2.87 11.65
N LYS A 53 3.90 2.06 12.64
CA LYS A 53 4.20 2.56 13.98
C LYS A 53 5.34 3.55 13.93
N ASN A 54 5.21 4.64 14.66
CA ASN A 54 6.29 5.57 14.91
C ASN A 54 7.02 5.25 16.24
N GLN A 55 7.94 6.14 16.65
CA GLN A 55 8.72 6.01 17.88
C GLN A 55 7.90 5.81 19.17
N ASP A 56 6.68 6.36 19.29
CA ASP A 56 5.81 6.14 20.45
C ASP A 56 4.82 4.97 20.27
N SER A 57 5.11 4.07 19.31
CA SER A 57 4.32 2.87 18.98
C SER A 57 2.87 3.19 18.60
N ARG A 58 2.67 4.33 17.93
CA ARG A 58 1.36 4.83 17.49
C ARG A 58 1.34 5.09 15.99
N TYR A 59 0.14 5.25 15.45
CA TYR A 59 -0.09 5.56 14.03
C TYR A 59 -0.55 6.99 13.88
N TYR A 60 0.05 7.72 12.95
CA TYR A 60 -0.31 9.10 12.64
C TYR A 60 -0.57 9.26 11.15
N ASN A 61 -1.52 10.14 10.78
CA ASN A 61 -1.67 10.56 9.40
C ASN A 61 -0.76 11.75 9.05
N MET A 62 -0.76 12.17 7.79
CA MET A 62 0.04 13.32 7.31
C MET A 62 -0.28 14.67 7.97
N ARG A 63 -1.38 14.78 8.72
CA ARG A 63 -1.72 15.97 9.53
C ARG A 63 -1.21 15.87 10.97
N GLY A 64 -0.49 14.80 11.32
CA GLY A 64 -0.03 14.52 12.68
C GLY A 64 -1.15 14.11 13.64
N ILE A 65 -2.31 13.69 13.12
CA ILE A 65 -3.43 13.22 13.94
C ILE A 65 -3.22 11.74 14.24
N ASP A 66 -3.33 11.39 15.52
CA ASP A 66 -3.29 10.00 15.99
C ASP A 66 -4.50 9.21 15.43
N ILE A 67 -4.21 8.13 14.72
CA ILE A 67 -5.18 7.22 14.11
C ILE A 67 -5.05 5.80 14.68
N THR A 68 -4.37 5.62 15.80
CA THR A 68 -4.05 4.30 16.39
C THR A 68 -5.28 3.44 16.60
N GLU A 69 -6.35 4.01 17.18
CA GLU A 69 -7.63 3.33 17.42
C GLU A 69 -8.37 2.89 16.15
N LYS A 70 -7.92 3.34 14.97
CA LYS A 70 -8.50 3.05 13.66
C LYS A 70 -7.59 2.22 12.76
N CYS A 71 -6.47 1.74 13.29
CA CYS A 71 -5.45 1.03 12.53
C CYS A 71 -5.17 -0.31 13.22
N ALA A 72 -5.49 -1.42 12.55
CA ALA A 72 -5.00 -2.73 12.99
C ALA A 72 -3.47 -2.85 12.82
N ASP A 73 -2.81 -3.54 13.74
CA ASP A 73 -1.37 -3.65 13.73
C ASP A 73 -0.91 -4.61 12.62
N PHE A 74 -0.31 -4.05 11.56
CA PHE A 74 0.31 -4.85 10.49
C PHE A 74 1.83 -4.88 10.59
N ASP A 75 2.43 -3.99 11.38
CA ASP A 75 3.86 -3.94 11.65
C ASP A 75 4.36 -5.26 12.25
N VAL A 76 3.57 -5.90 13.12
CA VAL A 76 3.86 -7.23 13.67
C VAL A 76 4.06 -8.31 12.59
N PHE A 77 3.46 -8.18 11.39
CA PHE A 77 3.74 -9.10 10.29
C PHE A 77 5.13 -8.85 9.71
N PHE A 78 5.58 -7.59 9.62
CA PHE A 78 6.91 -7.24 9.15
C PHE A 78 7.99 -7.66 10.16
N GLU A 79 7.69 -7.57 11.46
CA GLU A 79 8.57 -8.02 12.55
C GLU A 79 8.70 -9.56 12.56
N ASN A 80 7.59 -10.29 12.42
CA ASN A 80 7.57 -11.75 12.61
C ASN A 80 7.82 -12.55 11.32
N ALA A 81 7.72 -11.96 10.13
CA ALA A 81 7.91 -12.66 8.88
C ALA A 81 9.39 -12.82 8.50
N SER A 82 9.78 -14.06 8.17
CA SER A 82 11.11 -14.39 7.66
C SER A 82 11.27 -14.20 6.14
N CYS A 83 10.16 -13.98 5.42
CA CYS A 83 10.21 -13.73 3.98
C CYS A 83 10.63 -12.28 3.67
N PRO A 84 11.03 -11.99 2.41
CA PRO A 84 11.26 -10.63 1.96
C PRO A 84 10.04 -9.72 2.15
N LYS A 85 10.31 -8.43 2.38
CA LYS A 85 9.33 -7.38 2.68
C LYS A 85 9.59 -6.17 1.78
N ILE A 86 8.61 -5.83 0.95
CA ILE A 86 8.63 -4.63 0.11
C ILE A 86 7.62 -3.64 0.67
N SER A 87 7.98 -2.36 0.72
CA SER A 87 7.05 -1.30 1.07
C SER A 87 7.00 -0.23 -0.01
N ILE A 88 5.82 0.37 -0.18
CA ILE A 88 5.58 1.54 -1.00
C ILE A 88 4.88 2.59 -0.14
N GLY A 89 5.45 3.79 -0.11
CA GLY A 89 4.89 4.94 0.60
C GLY A 89 5.26 6.25 -0.09
N ASP A 90 4.55 7.32 0.26
CA ASP A 90 4.77 8.67 -0.27
C ASP A 90 4.83 9.77 0.83
N GLY A 91 4.30 9.51 2.02
CA GLY A 91 4.19 10.49 3.11
C GLY A 91 5.28 10.44 4.18
N GLY A 92 5.88 9.27 4.39
CA GLY A 92 6.90 9.03 5.43
C GLY A 92 6.34 8.40 6.72
N ASN A 93 5.03 8.30 6.87
CA ASN A 93 4.35 7.67 8.01
C ASN A 93 3.91 6.23 7.71
N GLU A 94 4.30 5.66 6.58
CA GLU A 94 3.96 4.30 6.14
C GLU A 94 4.99 3.26 6.62
N ILE A 95 4.57 2.00 6.71
CA ILE A 95 5.48 0.86 6.93
C ILE A 95 6.57 0.87 5.85
N GLY A 96 7.83 0.69 6.25
CA GLY A 96 9.02 0.74 5.39
C GLY A 96 9.75 2.09 5.43
N MET A 97 9.07 3.17 5.77
CA MET A 97 9.69 4.51 5.86
C MET A 97 10.69 4.63 7.03
N GLY A 98 10.72 3.65 7.94
CA GLY A 98 11.80 3.52 8.94
C GLY A 98 13.20 3.49 8.30
N ASN A 99 13.33 2.92 7.10
CA ASN A 99 14.60 2.86 6.36
C ASN A 99 15.20 4.25 6.06
N VAL A 100 14.38 5.30 6.07
CA VAL A 100 14.77 6.68 5.75
C VAL A 100 14.36 7.67 6.86
N GLU A 101 14.11 7.19 8.08
CA GLU A 101 13.64 8.01 9.21
C GLU A 101 14.49 9.27 9.43
N LEU A 102 15.83 9.15 9.33
CA LEU A 102 16.74 10.28 9.49
C LEU A 102 16.53 11.36 8.43
N ASN A 103 16.23 10.99 7.18
CA ASN A 103 15.94 11.92 6.10
C ASN A 103 14.59 12.63 6.31
N LEU A 104 13.66 11.97 6.99
CA LEU A 104 12.32 12.48 7.29
C LEU A 104 12.29 13.41 8.51
N SER A 105 13.30 13.37 9.39
CA SER A 105 13.35 14.13 10.64
C SER A 105 13.19 15.65 10.49
N SER A 106 13.52 16.21 9.32
CA SER A 106 13.38 17.64 9.01
C SER A 106 11.97 18.06 8.56
N LEU A 107 11.12 17.10 8.23
CA LEU A 107 9.76 17.32 7.75
C LEU A 107 8.78 17.45 8.93
N LYS A 108 7.68 18.18 8.72
CA LYS A 108 6.63 18.36 9.74
C LYS A 108 5.65 17.18 9.77
N ILE A 109 6.19 15.97 9.91
CA ILE A 109 5.43 14.71 9.96
C ILE A 109 5.81 13.91 11.20
N LYS A 110 5.08 12.81 11.44
CA LYS A 110 5.43 11.79 12.43
C LYS A 110 5.85 10.53 11.67
N PRO A 111 7.16 10.34 11.42
CA PRO A 111 7.62 9.26 10.56
C PRO A 111 7.38 7.90 11.23
N SER A 112 7.11 6.90 10.39
CA SER A 112 7.12 5.50 10.81
C SER A 112 8.56 5.08 11.13
N THR A 113 8.71 4.20 12.12
CA THR A 113 9.96 3.54 12.49
C THR A 113 10.04 2.11 11.95
N THR A 114 8.96 1.62 11.34
CA THR A 114 8.91 0.25 10.83
C THR A 114 9.68 0.16 9.52
N GLU A 115 10.68 -0.72 9.49
CA GLU A 115 11.57 -0.95 8.36
C GLU A 115 11.05 -2.04 7.41
N CYS A 116 11.64 -2.13 6.23
CA CYS A 116 11.42 -3.21 5.26
C CYS A 116 12.72 -3.57 4.53
N ASP A 117 12.73 -4.67 3.78
CA ASP A 117 13.92 -5.07 3.02
C ASP A 117 14.14 -4.15 1.80
N GLU A 118 13.06 -3.77 1.11
CA GLU A 118 13.12 -2.89 -0.06
C GLU A 118 12.02 -1.82 0.01
N LEU A 119 12.41 -0.55 0.00
CA LEU A 119 11.51 0.61 0.06
C LEU A 119 11.41 1.28 -1.32
N LEU A 120 10.18 1.46 -1.80
CA LEU A 120 9.88 2.31 -2.94
C LEU A 120 9.18 3.58 -2.46
N VAL A 121 9.77 4.73 -2.77
CA VAL A 121 9.14 6.05 -2.55
C VAL A 121 8.64 6.57 -3.89
N ALA A 122 7.40 7.05 -3.91
CA ALA A 122 6.76 7.65 -5.09
C ALA A 122 5.97 8.90 -4.68
N ASP A 123 5.51 9.70 -5.65
CA ASP A 123 4.63 10.85 -5.36
C ASP A 123 3.20 10.39 -4.95
N VAL A 124 2.81 9.20 -5.39
CA VAL A 124 1.55 8.50 -5.07
C VAL A 124 1.88 7.02 -4.95
N SER A 125 1.59 6.38 -3.83
CA SER A 125 1.92 4.96 -3.59
C SER A 125 1.38 4.00 -4.67
N ASN A 126 0.17 4.29 -5.21
CA ASN A 126 -0.39 3.51 -6.33
C ASN A 126 0.49 3.57 -7.59
N TRP A 127 1.14 4.71 -7.87
CA TRP A 127 2.05 4.85 -9.00
C TRP A 127 3.34 4.06 -8.78
N GLY A 128 3.84 4.01 -7.55
CA GLY A 128 4.93 3.11 -7.17
C GLY A 128 4.59 1.64 -7.45
N ALA A 129 3.38 1.20 -7.10
CA ALA A 129 2.90 -0.15 -7.42
C ALA A 129 2.81 -0.41 -8.93
N HIS A 130 2.33 0.57 -9.71
CA HIS A 130 2.36 0.47 -11.18
C HIS A 130 3.78 0.37 -11.73
N GLY A 131 4.75 1.07 -11.12
CA GLY A 131 6.17 0.95 -11.45
C GLY A 131 6.72 -0.47 -11.27
N LEU A 132 6.38 -1.14 -10.17
CA LEU A 132 6.73 -2.55 -9.96
C LEU A 132 6.10 -3.46 -11.02
N ILE A 133 4.83 -3.24 -11.37
CA ILE A 133 4.14 -4.00 -12.42
C ILE A 133 4.80 -3.77 -13.78
N ALA A 134 5.26 -2.55 -14.07
CA ALA A 134 6.00 -2.22 -15.28
C ALA A 134 7.34 -2.95 -15.35
N MET A 135 8.08 -3.00 -14.23
CA MET A 135 9.33 -3.78 -14.13
C MET A 135 9.07 -5.28 -14.38
N LEU A 136 8.04 -5.85 -13.76
CA LEU A 136 7.62 -7.24 -14.00
C LEU A 136 7.21 -7.47 -15.46
N SER A 137 6.56 -6.48 -16.09
CA SER A 137 6.17 -6.56 -17.49
C SER A 137 7.37 -6.71 -18.41
N THR A 138 8.45 -5.97 -18.13
CA THR A 138 9.74 -6.08 -18.84
C THR A 138 10.37 -7.46 -18.63
N LEU A 139 10.48 -7.91 -17.37
CA LEU A 139 11.12 -9.19 -17.03
C LEU A 139 10.40 -10.40 -17.63
N GLN A 140 9.08 -10.32 -17.78
CA GLN A 140 8.24 -11.40 -18.29
C GLN A 140 7.89 -11.24 -19.77
N ASN A 141 8.35 -10.15 -20.41
CA ASN A 141 7.98 -9.76 -21.77
C ASN A 141 6.45 -9.84 -22.02
N LYS A 142 5.67 -9.34 -21.07
CA LYS A 142 4.19 -9.32 -21.12
C LYS A 142 3.67 -8.03 -20.51
N ASP A 143 2.80 -7.32 -21.22
CA ASP A 143 2.18 -6.10 -20.72
C ASP A 143 1.12 -6.41 -19.65
N TYR A 144 1.48 -6.28 -18.37
CA TYR A 144 0.53 -6.44 -17.27
C TYR A 144 -0.29 -5.18 -16.99
N LEU A 145 0.15 -4.02 -17.49
CA LEU A 145 -0.55 -2.75 -17.30
C LEU A 145 -1.64 -2.51 -18.36
N ALA A 146 -1.62 -3.24 -19.48
CA ALA A 146 -2.61 -3.11 -20.57
C ALA A 146 -4.08 -3.25 -20.11
N ALA A 147 -4.33 -4.06 -19.08
CA ALA A 147 -5.68 -4.31 -18.57
C ALA A 147 -6.09 -3.39 -17.41
N TRP A 148 -5.23 -2.46 -16.99
CA TRP A 148 -5.54 -1.58 -15.87
C TRP A 148 -6.52 -0.48 -16.26
N GLU A 149 -7.65 -0.44 -15.57
CA GLU A 149 -8.74 0.51 -15.83
C GLU A 149 -8.93 1.45 -14.63
N ASN A 150 -8.12 2.51 -14.59
CA ASN A 150 -8.04 3.35 -13.40
C ASN A 150 -9.35 4.05 -13.01
N ASP A 151 -10.16 4.52 -13.98
CA ASP A 151 -11.45 5.14 -13.65
C ASP A 151 -12.39 4.13 -12.99
N LYS A 152 -12.40 2.88 -13.48
CA LYS A 152 -13.26 1.82 -12.94
C LYS A 152 -12.84 1.46 -11.53
N THR A 153 -11.53 1.39 -11.27
CA THR A 153 -10.98 1.14 -9.94
C THR A 153 -11.36 2.27 -8.97
N LEU A 154 -11.10 3.54 -9.33
CA LEU A 154 -11.44 4.69 -8.48
C LEU A 154 -12.95 4.82 -8.25
N HIS A 155 -13.76 4.60 -9.29
CA HIS A 155 -15.22 4.59 -9.15
C HIS A 155 -15.68 3.51 -8.17
N MET A 156 -15.21 2.27 -8.34
CA MET A 156 -15.55 1.15 -7.47
C MET A 156 -15.15 1.40 -6.01
N LEU A 157 -13.93 1.89 -5.76
CA LEU A 157 -13.47 2.22 -4.41
C LEU A 157 -14.30 3.35 -3.78
N SER A 158 -14.65 4.39 -4.55
CA SER A 158 -15.48 5.50 -4.08
C SER A 158 -16.90 5.03 -3.70
N GLU A 159 -17.51 4.13 -4.48
CA GLU A 159 -18.82 3.52 -4.18
C GLU A 159 -18.76 2.64 -2.93
N LEU A 160 -17.64 1.95 -2.69
CA LEU A 160 -17.38 1.21 -1.44
C LEU A 160 -17.12 2.13 -0.24
N GLY A 161 -17.01 3.44 -0.48
CA GLY A 161 -16.91 4.46 0.56
C GLY A 161 -15.50 4.93 0.86
N ALA A 162 -14.51 4.56 0.05
CA ALA A 162 -13.17 5.12 0.11
C ALA A 162 -13.22 6.65 -0.12
N VAL A 163 -12.29 7.33 0.52
CA VAL A 163 -12.13 8.79 0.42
C VAL A 163 -10.75 9.10 -0.10
N ASP A 164 -10.64 10.24 -0.79
CA ASP A 164 -9.37 10.82 -1.18
C ASP A 164 -8.62 11.32 0.06
N GLY A 165 -7.34 10.94 0.19
CA GLY A 165 -6.53 11.19 1.40
C GLY A 165 -6.28 12.67 1.69
N VAL A 166 -6.25 13.51 0.66
CA VAL A 166 -6.01 14.95 0.77
C VAL A 166 -7.29 15.69 1.18
N SER A 167 -8.36 15.48 0.42
CA SER A 167 -9.63 16.19 0.59
C SER A 167 -10.52 15.60 1.69
N GLY A 168 -10.35 14.32 2.02
CA GLY A 168 -11.21 13.56 2.94
C GLY A 168 -12.63 13.34 2.41
N LYS A 169 -12.84 13.52 1.10
CA LYS A 169 -14.16 13.39 0.46
C LYS A 169 -14.20 12.13 -0.40
N ARG A 170 -15.41 11.61 -0.63
CA ARG A 170 -15.64 10.57 -1.62
C ARG A 170 -15.55 11.19 -3.02
N THR A 171 -14.38 11.10 -3.61
CA THR A 171 -14.08 11.56 -4.97
C THR A 171 -13.38 10.44 -5.74
N GLN A 172 -13.42 10.50 -7.07
CA GLN A 172 -12.70 9.55 -7.93
C GLN A 172 -11.28 10.09 -8.19
N THR A 173 -10.54 10.29 -7.10
CA THR A 173 -9.18 10.83 -7.09
C THR A 173 -8.32 10.02 -6.14
N GLU A 174 -7.02 10.03 -6.39
CA GLU A 174 -5.98 9.50 -5.49
C GLU A 174 -5.01 10.64 -5.22
N ASP A 175 -4.83 10.99 -3.95
CA ASP A 175 -4.01 12.11 -3.46
C ASP A 175 -4.28 13.46 -4.15
N GLY A 176 -5.56 13.71 -4.45
CA GLY A 176 -6.02 14.92 -5.13
C GLY A 176 -5.80 14.90 -6.65
N PHE A 177 -5.16 13.87 -7.20
CA PHE A 177 -5.01 13.69 -8.64
C PHE A 177 -6.20 12.96 -9.24
N THR A 178 -6.60 13.37 -10.44
CA THR A 178 -7.67 12.68 -11.17
C THR A 178 -7.12 11.44 -11.85
N SER A 179 -8.02 10.56 -12.32
CA SER A 179 -7.58 9.39 -13.09
C SER A 179 -6.77 9.74 -14.34
N LYS A 180 -6.81 10.98 -14.84
CA LYS A 180 -6.04 11.40 -16.00
C LYS A 180 -4.54 11.31 -15.73
N GLU A 181 -4.10 11.76 -14.55
CA GLU A 181 -2.68 11.78 -14.19
C GLU A 181 -2.14 10.36 -14.07
N THR A 182 -2.86 9.46 -13.40
CA THR A 182 -2.51 8.04 -13.29
C THR A 182 -2.39 7.37 -14.65
N LYS A 183 -3.32 7.64 -15.58
CA LYS A 183 -3.26 7.09 -16.95
C LYS A 183 -2.05 7.60 -17.72
N ILE A 184 -1.61 8.84 -17.50
CA ILE A 184 -0.37 9.36 -18.10
C ILE A 184 0.82 8.57 -17.56
N VAL A 185 0.89 8.37 -16.24
CA VAL A 185 1.95 7.57 -15.60
C VAL A 185 1.98 6.15 -16.15
N ILE A 186 0.83 5.46 -16.18
CA ILE A 186 0.72 4.09 -16.71
C ILE A 186 1.14 4.02 -18.18
N ASN A 187 0.70 4.95 -19.01
CA ASN A 187 1.09 4.96 -20.43
C ASN A 187 2.59 5.19 -20.60
N ASN A 188 3.21 6.03 -19.76
CA ASN A 188 4.66 6.23 -19.78
C ASN A 188 5.40 4.98 -19.30
N LEU A 189 4.93 4.33 -18.24
CA LEU A 189 5.47 3.07 -17.75
C LEU A 189 5.39 1.95 -18.81
N ARG A 190 4.24 1.80 -19.49
CA ARG A 190 4.08 0.84 -20.60
C ARG A 190 5.10 1.09 -21.70
N LYS A 191 5.32 2.35 -22.10
CA LYS A 191 6.35 2.73 -23.09
C LYS A 191 7.77 2.40 -22.62
N LEU A 192 8.10 2.71 -21.36
CA LEU A 192 9.41 2.39 -20.78
C LEU A 192 9.67 0.88 -20.71
N SER A 193 8.62 0.09 -20.50
CA SER A 193 8.67 -1.38 -20.53
C SER A 193 8.61 -1.99 -21.94
N GLY A 194 8.62 -1.19 -23.00
CA GLY A 194 8.62 -1.66 -24.39
C GLY A 194 7.25 -1.97 -24.99
N PHE A 195 6.17 -1.61 -24.31
CA PHE A 195 4.78 -1.80 -24.75
C PHE A 195 4.14 -0.50 -25.26
N ARG A 196 2.95 -0.60 -25.86
CA ARG A 196 2.22 0.53 -26.47
C ARG A 196 0.86 0.73 -25.82
#